data_AF-A0A7V4H1P7-F1
#
_entry.id   AF-A0A7V4H1P7-F1
#
_cell.length_a   1.000
_cell.length_b   1.000
_cell.length_c   1.000
_cell.angle_alpha   90.00
_cell.angle_beta   90.00
_cell.angle_gamma   90.00
#
_symmetry.space_group_name_H-M   'P 1'
#
loop_
_entity.id
_entity.type
_entity.pdbx_description
1 polymer ?
#
loop_
_entity_poly.entity_id
_entity_poly.type
_entity_poly.pdbx_seq_one_letter_code
_entity_poly.pdbx_strand_id
1 'polypeptide(L)'
;MPDEVNLSRDDLLQMYHQMVLIRRLEEKSAELYTAGLIGGFLHLYIGEEAIAVGACRALRASDHLLTAYRDHGWAIARGLEPRRVMAELLGKATGVSGGKGGSMHMASAEHNYWGGHAIVGGHLPLATGVGLAIRYRDEDAAVLCVLGEGTTNIGYFHESINLAAVW
;
A
#
# COMPACT_ATOMS: atom_id res chain seq x y z
N MET A 1 -4.52 -25.75 17.59
CA MET A 1 -4.88 -24.66 16.65
C MET A 1 -3.89 -23.55 16.91
N PRO A 2 -3.33 -22.89 15.89
CA PRO A 2 -2.43 -21.76 16.14
C PRO A 2 -3.20 -20.71 16.95
N ASP A 3 -2.51 -20.13 17.92
CA ASP A 3 -3.04 -19.34 19.03
C ASP A 3 -4.11 -18.32 18.62
N GLU A 4 -5.17 -18.17 19.43
CA GLU A 4 -6.22 -17.16 19.22
C GLU A 4 -5.58 -15.79 18.97
N VAL A 5 -5.79 -15.22 17.79
CA VAL A 5 -5.42 -13.83 17.51
C VAL A 5 -6.21 -12.97 18.49
N ASN A 6 -5.53 -12.39 19.48
CA ASN A 6 -6.14 -11.66 20.58
C ASN A 6 -6.68 -10.30 20.10
N LEU A 7 -7.80 -10.34 19.37
CA LEU A 7 -8.51 -9.18 18.85
C LEU A 7 -9.76 -8.94 19.70
N SER A 8 -9.87 -7.74 20.24
CA SER A 8 -11.10 -7.33 20.90
C SER A 8 -12.22 -7.14 19.86
N ARG A 9 -13.47 -7.09 20.35
CA ARG A 9 -14.60 -6.70 19.51
C ARG A 9 -14.39 -5.32 18.86
N ASP A 10 -13.76 -4.40 19.57
CA ASP A 10 -13.51 -3.05 19.07
C ASP A 10 -12.44 -3.03 17.97
N ASP A 11 -11.40 -3.86 18.09
CA ASP A 11 -10.43 -4.07 17.00
C ASP A 11 -11.14 -4.57 15.73
N LEU A 12 -11.99 -5.59 15.86
CA LEU A 12 -12.72 -6.16 14.73
C LEU A 12 -13.66 -5.14 14.07
N LEU A 13 -14.35 -4.32 14.86
CA LEU A 13 -15.19 -3.25 14.35
C LEU A 13 -14.39 -2.16 13.63
N GLN A 14 -13.21 -1.79 14.16
CA GLN A 14 -12.32 -0.83 13.52
C GLN A 14 -11.79 -1.36 12.19
N MET A 15 -11.36 -2.63 12.14
CA MET A 15 -10.91 -3.28 10.92
C MET A 15 -12.04 -3.37 9.89
N TYR A 16 -13.26 -3.75 10.32
CA TYR A 16 -14.42 -3.76 9.44
C TYR A 16 -14.75 -2.37 8.90
N HIS A 17 -14.71 -1.36 9.76
CA HIS A 17 -14.91 0.03 9.35
C HIS A 17 -13.88 0.46 8.29
N GLN A 18 -12.59 0.15 8.47
CA GLN A 18 -11.57 0.46 7.47
C GLN A 18 -11.82 -0.27 6.14
N MET A 19 -12.21 -1.55 6.16
CA MET A 19 -12.53 -2.27 4.92
C MET A 19 -13.70 -1.63 4.17
N VAL A 20 -14.77 -1.27 4.88
CA VAL A 20 -15.93 -0.59 4.28
C VAL A 20 -15.56 0.79 3.75
N LEU A 21 -14.75 1.55 4.49
CA LEU A 21 -14.26 2.86 4.06
C LEU A 21 -13.47 2.77 2.75
N ILE A 22 -12.54 1.81 2.65
CA ILE A 22 -11.78 1.54 1.43
C ILE A 22 -12.75 1.20 0.30
N ARG A 23 -13.65 0.23 0.50
CA ARG A 23 -14.66 -0.17 -0.51
C ARG A 23 -15.46 1.03 -1.03
N ARG A 24 -15.94 1.89 -0.13
CA ARG A 24 -16.75 3.07 -0.51
C ARG A 24 -15.94 4.10 -1.28
N LEU A 25 -14.67 4.30 -0.91
CA LEU A 25 -13.78 5.18 -1.66
C LEU A 25 -13.55 4.63 -3.07
N GLU A 26 -13.27 3.34 -3.20
CA GLU A 26 -13.03 2.66 -4.48
C GLU A 26 -14.26 2.66 -5.40
N GLU A 27 -15.46 2.36 -4.87
CA GLU A 27 -16.72 2.48 -5.62
C GLU A 27 -16.91 3.90 -6.14
N LYS A 28 -16.61 4.91 -5.32
CA LYS A 28 -16.70 6.30 -5.74
C LYS A 28 -15.65 6.66 -6.78
N SER A 29 -14.43 6.14 -6.66
CA SER A 29 -13.38 6.30 -7.66
C SER A 29 -13.81 5.73 -9.01
N ALA A 30 -14.46 4.56 -9.03
CA ALA A 30 -14.98 3.95 -10.26
C ALA A 30 -16.03 4.83 -10.97
N GLU A 31 -16.97 5.40 -10.20
CA GLU A 31 -17.96 6.36 -10.72
C GLU A 31 -17.29 7.60 -11.32
N LEU A 32 -16.35 8.21 -10.60
CA LEU A 32 -15.65 9.43 -11.02
C LEU A 32 -14.74 9.20 -12.23
N TYR A 33 -14.13 8.02 -12.34
CA TYR A 33 -13.35 7.64 -13.50
C TYR A 33 -14.21 7.45 -14.74
N THR A 34 -15.38 6.81 -14.59
CA THR A 34 -16.36 6.66 -15.67
C THR A 34 -16.90 8.02 -16.13
N ALA A 35 -17.00 8.98 -15.21
CA ALA A 35 -17.34 10.37 -15.51
C ALA A 35 -16.18 11.18 -16.13
N GLY A 36 -15.00 10.59 -16.32
CA GLY A 36 -13.82 11.24 -16.89
C GLY A 36 -13.13 12.25 -15.97
N LEU A 37 -13.41 12.21 -14.66
CA LEU A 37 -12.85 13.16 -13.68
C LEU A 37 -11.50 12.69 -13.10
N ILE A 38 -11.21 11.39 -13.15
CA ILE A 38 -9.92 10.82 -12.78
C ILE A 38 -9.13 10.56 -14.06
N GLY A 39 -7.94 11.15 -14.16
CA GLY A 39 -7.05 10.98 -15.31
C GLY A 39 -6.19 9.72 -15.23
N GLY A 40 -5.71 9.24 -16.38
CA GLY A 40 -4.80 8.09 -16.47
C GLY A 40 -5.53 6.73 -16.33
N PHE A 41 -4.85 5.75 -15.73
CA PHE A 41 -5.41 4.43 -15.46
C PHE A 41 -5.82 4.32 -13.99
N LEU A 42 -7.03 3.83 -13.73
CA LEU A 42 -7.53 3.58 -12.38
C LEU A 42 -7.40 2.09 -12.02
N HIS A 43 -6.71 1.80 -10.92
CA HIS A 43 -6.52 0.43 -10.43
C HIS A 43 -7.18 0.27 -9.07
N LEU A 44 -8.43 -0.21 -9.08
CA LEU A 44 -9.24 -0.35 -7.88
C LEU A 44 -8.70 -1.45 -6.94
N TYR A 45 -8.82 -1.26 -5.63
CA TYR A 45 -8.49 -2.27 -4.61
C TYR A 45 -9.68 -3.13 -4.15
N ILE A 46 -10.75 -3.14 -4.93
CA ILE A 46 -11.99 -3.86 -4.64
C ILE A 46 -11.73 -5.37 -4.54
N GLY A 47 -12.03 -5.93 -3.37
CA GLY A 47 -11.97 -7.37 -3.10
C GLY A 47 -10.76 -7.81 -2.27
N GLU A 48 -9.82 -6.90 -2.05
CA GLU A 48 -8.56 -7.16 -1.36
C GLU A 48 -8.46 -6.41 -0.01
N GLU A 49 -9.53 -5.74 0.43
CA GLU A 49 -9.49 -4.80 1.56
C GLU A 49 -9.00 -5.44 2.87
N ALA A 50 -9.39 -6.70 3.10
CA ALA A 50 -8.99 -7.45 4.29
C ALA A 50 -7.47 -7.66 4.34
N ILE A 51 -6.81 -7.77 3.18
CA ILE A 51 -5.36 -7.96 3.08
C ILE A 51 -4.65 -6.70 3.58
N ALA A 52 -5.01 -5.53 3.03
CA ALA A 52 -4.42 -4.27 3.44
C ALA A 52 -4.68 -3.94 4.91
N VAL A 53 -5.94 -4.06 5.36
CA VAL A 53 -6.32 -3.74 6.74
C VAL A 53 -5.65 -4.67 7.75
N GLY A 54 -5.68 -5.98 7.49
CA GLY A 54 -5.06 -6.96 8.38
C GLY A 54 -3.55 -6.80 8.46
N ALA A 55 -2.88 -6.65 7.31
CA ALA A 55 -1.43 -6.50 7.27
C ALA A 55 -0.97 -5.17 7.91
N CYS A 56 -1.62 -4.04 7.57
CA CYS A 56 -1.27 -2.76 8.17
C CYS A 56 -1.51 -2.71 9.69
N ARG A 57 -2.51 -3.44 10.22
CA ARG A 57 -2.75 -3.54 11.66
C ARG A 57 -1.62 -4.23 12.41
N ALA A 58 -0.92 -5.16 11.75
CA ALA A 58 0.21 -5.89 12.29
C ALA A 58 1.54 -5.11 12.20
N LEU A 59 1.61 -4.09 11.32
CA LEU A 59 2.79 -3.25 11.19
C LEU A 59 2.88 -2.21 12.31
N ARG A 60 4.12 -1.92 12.71
CA ARG A 60 4.45 -0.77 13.54
C ARG A 60 4.56 0.49 12.66
N ALA A 61 4.51 1.65 13.30
CA ALA A 61 4.72 2.93 12.62
C ALA A 61 6.14 3.06 12.03
N SER A 62 7.14 2.41 12.64
CA SER A 62 8.52 2.36 12.14
C SER A 62 8.69 1.46 10.92
N ASP A 63 7.81 0.49 10.70
CA ASP A 63 7.96 -0.46 9.59
C ASP A 63 7.64 0.21 8.25
N HIS A 64 8.31 -0.18 7.18
CA HIS A 64 8.12 0.36 5.83
C HIS A 64 7.15 -0.49 5.03
N LEU A 65 6.30 0.16 4.23
CA LEU A 65 5.35 -0.48 3.34
C LEU A 65 5.62 -0.07 1.89
N LEU A 66 5.92 -1.05 1.04
CA LEU A 66 6.07 -0.89 -0.40
C LEU A 66 5.00 -1.70 -1.12
N THR A 67 4.35 -1.11 -2.12
CA THR A 67 3.22 -1.73 -2.82
C THR A 67 3.34 -1.61 -4.34
N ALA A 68 2.68 -2.52 -5.04
CA ALA A 68 2.40 -2.40 -6.47
C ALA A 68 1.37 -1.27 -6.75
N TYR A 69 0.86 -1.19 -7.98
CA TYR A 69 -0.04 -0.13 -8.46
C TYR A 69 -1.49 -0.15 -7.93
N ARG A 70 -1.90 -1.20 -7.20
CA ARG A 70 -3.21 -1.24 -6.52
C ARG A 70 -3.07 -0.73 -5.09
N ASP A 71 -2.88 0.58 -4.94
CA ASP A 71 -2.23 1.15 -3.76
C ASP A 71 -3.17 1.98 -2.86
N HIS A 72 -4.39 2.33 -3.28
CA HIS A 72 -5.27 3.23 -2.51
C HIS A 72 -5.73 2.60 -1.19
N GLY A 73 -6.13 1.33 -1.21
CA GLY A 73 -6.50 0.59 -0.01
C GLY A 73 -5.36 0.48 1.00
N TRP A 74 -4.13 0.27 0.52
CA TRP A 74 -2.93 0.25 1.36
C TRP A 74 -2.63 1.62 1.96
N ALA A 75 -2.72 2.69 1.17
CA ALA A 75 -2.56 4.06 1.66
C ALA A 75 -3.51 4.34 2.83
N ILE A 76 -4.81 4.05 2.67
CA ILE A 76 -5.82 4.28 3.71
C ILE A 76 -5.58 3.38 4.93
N ALA A 77 -5.31 2.09 4.71
CA ALA A 77 -5.03 1.15 5.80
C ALA A 77 -3.77 1.55 6.59
N ARG A 78 -2.78 2.16 5.92
CA ARG A 78 -1.55 2.67 6.53
C ARG A 78 -1.72 3.99 7.28
N GLY A 79 -2.90 4.63 7.18
CA GLY A 79 -3.25 5.83 7.93
C GLY A 79 -3.39 7.10 7.11
N LEU A 80 -3.23 7.04 5.78
CA LEU A 80 -3.41 8.22 4.94
C LEU A 80 -4.89 8.60 4.90
N GLU A 81 -5.14 9.91 5.09
CA GLU A 81 -6.49 10.48 5.06
C GLU A 81 -7.23 10.17 3.74
N PRO A 82 -8.40 9.50 3.77
CA PRO A 82 -9.17 9.14 2.56
C PRO A 82 -9.47 10.34 1.66
N ARG A 83 -9.69 11.52 2.26
CA ARG A 83 -9.90 12.77 1.52
C ARG A 83 -8.68 13.14 0.66
N ARG A 84 -7.46 12.93 1.18
CA ARG A 84 -6.23 13.23 0.46
C ARG A 84 -5.98 12.19 -0.63
N VAL A 85 -6.30 10.91 -0.39
CA VAL A 85 -6.27 9.85 -1.39
C VAL A 85 -7.21 10.19 -2.56
N MET A 86 -8.47 10.54 -2.29
CA MET A 86 -9.42 10.97 -3.32
C MET A 86 -8.97 12.26 -4.03
N ALA A 87 -8.36 13.21 -3.32
CA ALA A 87 -7.79 14.41 -3.93
C ALA A 87 -6.63 14.07 -4.89
N GLU A 88 -5.79 13.09 -4.57
CA GLU A 88 -4.72 12.61 -5.43
C GLU A 88 -5.28 11.98 -6.72
N LEU A 89 -6.30 11.13 -6.61
CA LEU A 89 -6.97 10.52 -7.76
C LEU A 89 -7.58 11.58 -8.71
N LEU A 90 -8.12 12.65 -8.15
CA LEU A 90 -8.68 13.77 -8.88
C LEU A 90 -7.64 14.79 -9.37
N GLY A 91 -6.33 14.52 -9.21
CA GLY A 91 -5.25 15.39 -9.66
C GLY A 91 -5.18 16.73 -8.92
N LYS A 92 -5.68 16.81 -7.69
CA LYS A 92 -5.71 18.05 -6.89
C LYS A 92 -4.40 18.25 -6.14
N ALA A 93 -3.96 19.50 -6.01
CA ALA A 93 -2.75 19.88 -5.27
C ALA A 93 -2.76 19.46 -3.78
N THR A 94 -3.94 19.22 -3.20
CA THR A 94 -4.10 18.71 -1.82
C THR A 94 -3.96 17.19 -1.69
N GLY A 95 -3.69 16.50 -2.80
CA GLY A 95 -3.40 15.08 -2.84
C GLY A 95 -2.18 14.69 -2.01
N VAL A 96 -2.02 13.38 -1.80
CA VAL A 96 -0.91 12.81 -1.03
C VAL A 96 0.44 13.15 -1.66
N SER A 97 0.52 13.05 -2.99
CA SER A 97 1.69 13.35 -3.84
C SER A 97 1.49 14.65 -4.63
N GLY A 98 0.62 15.54 -4.14
CA GLY A 98 0.32 16.83 -4.78
C GLY A 98 -0.48 16.73 -6.08
N GLY A 99 -1.24 15.65 -6.29
CA GLY A 99 -2.06 15.43 -7.49
C GLY A 99 -1.28 15.00 -8.72
N LYS A 100 0.00 14.65 -8.56
CA LYS A 100 0.89 14.26 -9.66
C LYS A 100 1.05 12.75 -9.80
N GLY A 101 0.82 12.01 -8.72
CA GLY A 101 0.96 10.58 -8.70
C GLY A 101 -0.27 9.83 -9.20
N GLY A 102 -1.44 10.44 -9.06
CA GLY A 102 -2.70 9.85 -9.52
C GLY A 102 -2.98 8.49 -8.88
N SER A 103 -3.57 7.57 -9.64
CA SER A 103 -3.98 6.26 -9.15
C SER A 103 -2.84 5.27 -8.88
N MET A 104 -1.60 5.56 -9.25
CA MET A 104 -0.55 4.55 -9.21
C MET A 104 0.74 5.02 -8.54
N HIS A 105 0.79 6.18 -7.89
CA HIS A 105 2.03 6.71 -7.29
C HIS A 105 1.77 7.53 -6.00
N MET A 106 1.16 6.90 -5.00
CA MET A 106 0.91 7.53 -3.70
C MET A 106 2.02 7.22 -2.69
N ALA A 107 2.76 8.23 -2.23
CA ALA A 107 3.81 8.04 -1.24
C ALA A 107 3.67 9.01 -0.05
N SER A 108 3.98 8.54 1.14
CA SER A 108 4.03 9.36 2.36
C SER A 108 5.21 8.94 3.22
N ALA A 109 6.22 9.80 3.25
CA ALA A 109 7.39 9.61 4.12
C ALA A 109 7.01 9.59 5.61
N GLU A 110 6.01 10.40 6.00
CA GLU A 110 5.47 10.43 7.37
C GLU A 110 4.95 9.05 7.81
N HIS A 111 4.37 8.27 6.90
CA HIS A 111 3.78 6.97 7.20
C HIS A 111 4.71 5.80 6.83
N ASN A 112 5.94 6.06 6.40
CA ASN A 112 6.84 5.07 5.78
C ASN A 112 6.15 4.27 4.67
N TYR A 113 5.34 4.96 3.87
CA TYR A 113 4.56 4.37 2.79
C TYR A 113 5.14 4.80 1.44
N TRP A 114 5.64 3.83 0.68
CA TRP A 114 6.31 4.03 -0.60
C TRP A 114 5.54 3.23 -1.66
N GLY A 115 4.31 3.66 -1.89
CA GLY A 115 3.33 2.91 -2.65
C GLY A 115 3.02 3.46 -4.03
N GLY A 116 2.52 2.59 -4.88
CA GLY A 116 2.20 2.92 -6.24
C GLY A 116 3.43 2.80 -7.16
N HIS A 117 3.72 1.56 -7.53
CA HIS A 117 4.68 1.26 -8.59
C HIS A 117 3.96 0.65 -9.80
N ALA A 118 3.89 1.44 -10.88
CA ALA A 118 3.26 1.04 -12.14
C ALA A 118 4.06 -0.05 -12.89
N ILE A 119 5.38 -0.10 -12.70
CA ILE A 119 6.22 -1.16 -13.27
C ILE A 119 6.10 -2.40 -12.38
N VAL A 120 5.53 -3.47 -12.95
CA VAL A 120 5.38 -4.76 -12.26
C VAL A 120 6.74 -5.22 -11.75
N GLY A 121 6.83 -5.33 -10.42
CA GLY A 121 8.01 -5.80 -9.71
C GLY A 121 9.12 -4.78 -9.50
N GLY A 122 8.99 -3.56 -10.02
CA GLY A 122 10.03 -2.53 -9.89
C GLY A 122 10.29 -2.08 -8.44
N HIS A 123 9.35 -2.33 -7.52
CA HIS A 123 9.49 -1.99 -6.10
C HIS A 123 10.20 -3.06 -5.27
N LEU A 124 10.35 -4.29 -5.77
CA LEU A 124 10.97 -5.35 -4.98
C LEU A 124 12.45 -5.06 -4.64
N PRO A 125 13.30 -4.60 -5.59
CA PRO A 125 14.68 -4.26 -5.28
C PRO A 125 14.77 -3.06 -4.32
N LEU A 126 13.81 -2.14 -4.41
CA LEU A 126 13.71 -1.01 -3.48
C LEU A 126 13.39 -1.49 -2.07
N ALA A 127 12.45 -2.43 -1.92
CA ALA A 127 12.12 -3.03 -0.63
C ALA A 127 13.31 -3.73 0.00
N THR A 128 14.06 -4.52 -0.79
CA THR A 128 15.29 -5.16 -0.33
C THR A 128 16.35 -4.13 0.07
N GLY A 129 16.49 -3.03 -0.69
CA GLY A 129 17.38 -1.93 -0.34
C GLY A 129 17.00 -1.21 0.96
N VAL A 130 15.70 -1.02 1.23
CA VAL A 130 15.22 -0.48 2.51
C VAL A 130 15.54 -1.45 3.65
N GLY A 131 15.33 -2.76 3.46
CA GLY A 131 15.69 -3.78 4.45
C GLY A 131 17.19 -3.79 4.78
N LEU A 132 18.05 -3.67 3.76
CA LEU A 132 19.48 -3.51 3.94
C LEU A 132 19.82 -2.23 4.72
N ALA A 133 19.15 -1.11 4.43
CA ALA A 133 19.39 0.15 5.12
C ALA A 133 19.03 0.07 6.62
N ILE A 134 17.90 -0.57 6.95
CA ILE A 134 17.49 -0.83 8.34
C ILE A 134 18.58 -1.63 9.07
N ARG A 135 19.04 -2.74 8.47
CA ARG A 135 20.10 -3.58 9.05
C ARG A 135 21.42 -2.84 9.19
N TYR A 136 21.81 -2.06 8.17
CA TYR A 136 23.06 -1.31 8.16
C TYR A 136 23.11 -0.23 9.24
N ARG A 137 21.95 0.33 9.59
CA ARG A 137 21.81 1.41 10.59
C ARG A 137 21.43 0.92 11.98
N ASP A 138 21.30 -0.40 12.17
CA ASP A 138 20.86 -1.01 13.43
C ASP A 138 19.48 -0.46 13.91
N GLU A 139 18.56 -0.28 12.97
CA GLU A 139 17.20 0.22 13.23
C GLU A 139 16.24 -0.94 13.57
N ASP A 140 15.33 -0.73 14.53
CA ASP A 140 14.26 -1.68 14.84
C ASP A 140 13.01 -1.40 13.97
N ALA A 141 13.10 -1.81 12.71
CA ALA A 141 12.03 -1.71 11.72
C ALA A 141 12.00 -2.95 10.81
N ALA A 142 10.88 -3.19 10.17
CA ALA A 142 10.72 -4.23 9.15
C ALA A 142 10.24 -3.61 7.83
N VAL A 143 10.29 -4.41 6.76
CA VAL A 143 9.73 -4.03 5.46
C VAL A 143 8.63 -5.02 5.08
N LEU A 144 7.43 -4.50 4.81
CA LEU A 144 6.38 -5.24 4.11
C LEU A 144 6.40 -4.84 2.63
N CYS A 145 6.73 -5.81 1.77
CA CYS A 145 6.69 -5.66 0.32
C CYS A 145 5.50 -6.43 -0.25
N VAL A 146 4.52 -5.72 -0.79
CA VAL A 146 3.29 -6.31 -1.34
C VAL A 146 3.41 -6.46 -2.85
N LEU A 147 3.11 -7.64 -3.39
CA LEU A 147 3.13 -7.93 -4.81
C LEU A 147 1.96 -8.83 -5.22
N GLY A 148 1.52 -8.71 -6.47
CA GLY A 148 0.63 -9.68 -7.10
C GLY A 148 1.39 -10.91 -7.58
N GLU A 149 0.69 -12.02 -7.79
CA GLU A 149 1.29 -13.30 -8.20
C GLU A 149 2.00 -13.20 -9.55
N GLY A 150 1.46 -12.42 -10.50
CA GLY A 150 2.10 -12.21 -11.81
C GLY A 150 3.50 -11.60 -11.71
N THR A 151 3.80 -10.93 -10.60
CA THR A 151 5.12 -10.35 -10.32
C THR A 151 6.20 -11.42 -10.13
N THR A 152 5.84 -12.64 -9.72
CA THR A 152 6.81 -13.70 -9.43
C THR A 152 7.51 -14.23 -10.69
N ASN A 153 7.02 -13.88 -11.87
CA ASN A 153 7.60 -14.28 -13.16
C ASN A 153 8.56 -13.22 -13.75
N ILE A 154 8.93 -12.19 -12.97
CA ILE A 154 9.82 -11.10 -13.39
C ILE A 154 11.20 -11.26 -12.74
N GLY A 155 12.27 -10.89 -13.45
CA GLY A 155 13.65 -10.98 -12.95
C GLY A 155 13.87 -10.28 -11.60
N TYR A 156 13.24 -9.11 -11.39
CA TYR A 156 13.30 -8.38 -10.13
C TYR A 156 12.86 -9.21 -8.92
N PHE A 157 11.91 -10.13 -9.08
CA PHE A 157 11.48 -11.00 -7.99
C PHE A 157 12.58 -11.96 -7.54
N HIS A 158 13.19 -12.67 -8.50
CA HIS A 158 14.25 -13.63 -8.22
C HIS A 158 15.49 -12.96 -7.63
N GLU A 159 15.87 -11.80 -8.19
CA GLU A 159 16.98 -11.01 -7.68
C GLU A 159 16.71 -10.53 -6.25
N SER A 160 15.54 -9.92 -6.00
CA SER A 160 15.22 -9.31 -4.70
C SER A 160 15.12 -10.31 -3.56
N ILE A 161 14.54 -11.50 -3.81
CA ILE A 161 14.47 -12.57 -2.79
C ILE A 161 15.86 -13.12 -2.50
N ASN A 162 16.69 -13.33 -3.52
CA ASN A 162 18.05 -13.81 -3.33
C ASN A 162 18.87 -12.81 -2.49
N LEU A 163 18.79 -11.52 -2.82
CA LEU A 163 19.47 -10.46 -2.08
C LEU A 163 18.94 -10.33 -0.64
N ALA A 164 17.62 -10.38 -0.43
CA ALA A 164 17.02 -10.35 0.90
C ALA A 164 17.44 -11.54 1.79
N ALA A 165 17.78 -12.69 1.19
CA ALA A 165 18.23 -13.87 1.93
C ALA A 165 19.70 -13.80 2.38
N VAL A 166 20.54 -13.04 1.67
CA VAL A 166 22.00 -13.00 1.92
C VAL A 166 22.48 -11.70 2.57
N TRP A 167 21.68 -10.63 2.51
CA TRP A 167 21.99 -9.33 3.10
C TRP A 167 21.54 -9.18 4.54
#